data_AF-A0A2H0BYE5-F1
#
_entry.id   AF-A0A2H0BYE5-F1
#
_cell.length_a   1.000
_cell.length_b   1.000
_cell.length_c   1.000
_cell.angle_alpha   90.00
_cell.angle_beta   90.00
_cell.angle_gamma   90.00
#
_symmetry.space_group_name_H-M   'P 1'
#
loop_
_entity.id
_entity.type
_entity.pdbx_description
1 polymer ?
#
loop_
_entity_poly.entity_id
_entity_poly.type
_entity_poly.pdbx_seq_one_letter_code
_entity_poly.pdbx_strand_id
1 'polypeptide(L)'
;MANLFEYGKRLQEAALEIISLIGSGEHISKQKSRKIITLFVKIDEIKKSIVSILFHDNGRETSARDRILAYLKSNVGEKVSGRELSQVGGISEYARRIRELRHEHGGWQISTGMNRSDLRPDEYLLESLNQRPVYERMNAQVWAEVLERDSFTCQNCGWKKGDPQTNNRKFLEVHHRNPVKAQGEPTIENLITLCNVCHDAIA
;
A
#
# COMPACT_ATOMS: atom_id res chain seq x y z
N MET A 1 -30.97 7.00 -3.39
CA MET A 1 -29.57 6.54 -3.44
C MET A 1 -29.54 5.30 -4.31
N ALA A 2 -28.70 5.28 -5.36
CA ALA A 2 -28.47 4.04 -6.11
C ALA A 2 -27.75 3.03 -5.20
N ASN A 3 -28.30 1.82 -5.05
CA ASN A 3 -27.67 0.75 -4.30
C ASN A 3 -26.66 0.00 -5.19
N LEU A 4 -25.88 -0.92 -4.62
CA LEU A 4 -24.89 -1.71 -5.36
C LEU A 4 -25.49 -2.45 -6.57
N PHE A 5 -26.75 -2.88 -6.46
CA PHE A 5 -27.46 -3.59 -7.52
C PHE A 5 -27.64 -2.70 -8.77
N GLU A 6 -28.02 -1.43 -8.60
CA GLU A 6 -28.19 -0.50 -9.71
C GLU A 6 -26.87 -0.21 -10.44
N TYR A 7 -25.77 -0.05 -9.70
CA TYR A 7 -24.45 0.09 -10.31
C TYR A 7 -24.00 -1.19 -11.04
N GLY A 8 -24.34 -2.36 -10.52
CA GLY A 8 -24.12 -3.65 -11.19
C GLY A 8 -24.84 -3.72 -12.55
N LYS A 9 -26.11 -3.28 -12.60
CA LYS A 9 -26.88 -3.20 -13.85
C LYS A 9 -26.21 -2.27 -14.87
N ARG A 10 -25.74 -1.09 -14.44
CA ARG A 10 -25.04 -0.13 -15.31
C ARG A 10 -23.73 -0.70 -15.88
N LEU A 11 -22.98 -1.50 -15.10
CA LEU A 11 -21.80 -2.21 -15.62
C LEU A 11 -22.18 -3.22 -16.69
N GLN A 12 -23.23 -4.00 -16.45
CA GLN A 12 -23.73 -4.99 -17.40
C GLN A 12 -24.15 -4.32 -18.72
N GLU A 13 -24.92 -3.23 -18.65
CA GLU A 13 -25.37 -2.47 -19.83
C GLU A 13 -24.17 -1.93 -20.64
N ALA A 14 -23.18 -1.33 -19.97
CA ALA A 14 -21.99 -0.83 -20.65
C ALA A 14 -21.18 -1.96 -21.32
N ALA A 15 -21.06 -3.12 -20.67
CA ALA A 15 -20.39 -4.29 -21.23
C ALA A 15 -21.12 -4.84 -22.46
N LEU A 16 -22.46 -4.95 -22.41
CA LEU A 16 -23.27 -5.40 -23.55
C LEU A 16 -23.17 -4.43 -24.74
N GLU A 17 -23.13 -3.13 -24.48
CA GLU A 17 -22.94 -2.13 -25.53
C GLU A 17 -21.56 -2.25 -26.18
N ILE A 18 -20.51 -2.49 -25.40
CA ILE A 18 -19.16 -2.74 -25.95
C ILE A 18 -19.15 -3.98 -26.85
N ILE A 19 -19.76 -5.09 -26.41
CA ILE A 19 -19.86 -6.32 -27.21
C ILE A 19 -20.58 -6.05 -28.54
N SER A 20 -21.70 -5.31 -28.50
CA SER A 20 -22.44 -4.91 -29.70
C SER A 20 -21.60 -4.07 -30.67
N LEU A 21 -20.77 -3.16 -30.14
CA LEU A 21 -19.89 -2.32 -30.97
C LEU A 21 -18.78 -3.12 -31.65
N ILE A 22 -18.22 -4.12 -30.96
CA ILE A 22 -17.17 -5.01 -31.47
C ILE A 22 -17.72 -5.93 -32.57
N GLY A 23 -18.89 -6.54 -32.38
CA GLY A 23 -19.47 -7.47 -33.35
C GLY A 23 -18.61 -8.72 -33.58
N SER A 24 -18.57 -9.23 -34.81
CA SER A 24 -17.91 -10.51 -35.19
C SER A 24 -16.50 -10.40 -35.81
N GLY A 25 -15.84 -9.22 -35.78
CA GLY A 25 -14.52 -8.99 -36.41
C GLY A 25 -14.65 -8.81 -37.94
N GLU A 26 -13.97 -7.89 -38.63
CA GLU A 26 -12.51 -7.74 -38.71
C GLU A 26 -12.03 -6.27 -38.70
N HIS A 27 -12.93 -5.29 -38.61
CA HIS A 27 -12.55 -3.87 -38.62
C HIS A 27 -13.44 -2.99 -37.72
N ILE A 28 -12.85 -2.38 -36.69
CA ILE A 28 -13.53 -1.41 -35.82
C ILE A 28 -13.32 0.00 -36.39
N SER A 29 -14.41 0.67 -36.78
CA SER A 29 -14.32 2.05 -37.28
C SER A 29 -13.87 3.02 -36.20
N LYS A 30 -13.25 4.14 -36.58
CA LYS A 30 -12.81 5.21 -35.65
C LYS A 30 -13.93 5.67 -34.71
N GLN A 31 -15.17 5.74 -35.20
CA GLN A 31 -16.33 6.15 -34.41
C GLN A 31 -16.71 5.11 -33.36
N LYS A 32 -16.68 3.81 -33.73
CA LYS A 32 -16.89 2.70 -32.79
C LYS A 32 -15.78 2.68 -31.73
N SER A 33 -14.51 2.82 -32.13
CA SER A 33 -13.37 2.86 -31.20
C SER A 33 -13.52 3.99 -30.18
N ARG A 34 -13.86 5.21 -30.62
CA ARG A 34 -14.10 6.34 -29.70
C ARG A 34 -15.21 6.03 -28.71
N LYS A 35 -16.31 5.42 -29.17
CA LYS A 35 -17.45 5.07 -28.31
C LYS A 35 -17.08 4.02 -27.26
N ILE A 36 -16.30 3.01 -27.63
CA ILE A 36 -15.76 2.00 -26.69
C ILE A 36 -14.91 2.68 -25.61
N ILE A 37 -14.00 3.59 -25.99
CA ILE A 37 -13.18 4.31 -25.01
C ILE A 37 -14.04 5.16 -24.06
N THR A 38 -15.09 5.83 -24.57
CA THR A 38 -16.03 6.55 -23.70
C THR A 38 -16.78 5.61 -22.74
N LEU A 39 -17.11 4.39 -23.16
CA LEU A 39 -17.72 3.39 -22.28
C LEU A 39 -16.74 2.91 -21.19
N PHE A 40 -15.45 2.79 -21.48
CA PHE A 40 -14.43 2.50 -20.45
C PHE A 40 -14.37 3.59 -19.38
N VAL A 41 -14.42 4.87 -19.78
CA VAL A 41 -14.50 5.98 -18.82
C VAL A 41 -15.73 5.86 -17.91
N LYS A 42 -16.90 5.58 -18.48
CA LYS A 42 -18.14 5.37 -17.70
C LYS A 42 -18.03 4.17 -16.75
N ILE A 43 -17.42 3.08 -17.21
CA ILE A 43 -17.18 1.89 -16.37
C ILE A 43 -16.29 2.27 -15.17
N ASP A 44 -15.26 3.08 -15.37
CA ASP A 44 -14.37 3.51 -14.28
C ASP A 44 -15.09 4.43 -13.27
N GLU A 45 -16.01 5.29 -13.71
CA GLU A 45 -16.89 6.07 -12.82
C GLU A 45 -17.83 5.17 -12.00
N ILE A 46 -18.39 4.14 -12.62
CA ILE A 46 -19.24 3.17 -11.94
C ILE A 46 -18.43 2.38 -10.90
N LYS A 47 -17.23 1.90 -11.26
CA LYS A 47 -16.33 1.21 -10.32
C LYS A 47 -16.01 2.09 -9.12
N LYS A 48 -15.66 3.37 -9.34
CA LYS A 48 -15.41 4.33 -8.26
C LYS A 48 -16.61 4.44 -7.31
N SER A 49 -17.83 4.52 -7.86
CA SER A 49 -19.06 4.60 -7.06
C SER A 49 -19.29 3.34 -6.21
N ILE A 50 -19.07 2.16 -6.79
CA ILE A 50 -19.18 0.86 -6.08
C ILE A 50 -18.16 0.80 -4.94
N VAL A 51 -16.89 1.10 -5.22
CA VAL A 51 -15.79 1.13 -4.24
C VAL A 51 -16.09 2.11 -3.11
N SER A 52 -16.63 3.28 -3.46
CA SER A 52 -17.14 4.25 -2.49
C SER A 52 -18.12 3.58 -1.52
N ILE A 53 -19.19 2.97 -2.03
CA ILE A 53 -20.24 2.33 -1.21
C ILE A 53 -19.68 1.22 -0.33
N LEU A 54 -18.76 0.40 -0.86
CA LEU A 54 -18.17 -0.73 -0.13
C LEU A 54 -17.26 -0.30 1.03
N PHE A 55 -16.58 0.83 0.89
CA PHE A 55 -15.53 1.28 1.82
C PHE A 55 -15.76 2.71 2.35
N HIS A 56 -17.02 3.12 2.47
CA HIS A 56 -17.44 4.37 3.10
C HIS A 56 -17.65 4.21 4.61
N ASP A 57 -17.40 5.29 5.35
CA ASP A 57 -17.79 5.41 6.75
C ASP A 57 -18.97 6.39 6.87
N ASN A 58 -20.17 5.84 7.10
CA ASN A 58 -21.39 6.53 7.56
C ASN A 58 -21.63 7.93 6.97
N GLY A 59 -21.58 8.09 5.65
CA GLY A 59 -22.00 9.31 4.95
C GLY A 59 -20.93 10.39 4.76
N ARG A 60 -19.65 10.11 5.05
CA ARG A 60 -18.53 10.98 4.64
C ARG A 60 -17.80 10.40 3.43
N GLU A 61 -17.48 11.26 2.45
CA GLU A 61 -16.53 10.88 1.41
C GLU A 61 -15.19 10.52 2.05
N THR A 62 -14.78 9.27 1.88
CA THR A 62 -13.52 8.76 2.42
C THR A 62 -12.40 9.07 1.45
N SER A 63 -11.23 9.47 1.95
CA SER A 63 -10.07 9.68 1.08
C SER A 63 -9.60 8.36 0.48
N ALA A 64 -8.79 8.41 -0.59
CA ALA A 64 -8.18 7.21 -1.17
C ALA A 64 -7.40 6.40 -0.12
N ARG A 65 -6.74 7.08 0.82
CA ARG A 65 -6.03 6.48 1.95
C ARG A 65 -6.97 5.72 2.88
N ASP A 66 -8.12 6.32 3.20
CA ASP A 66 -9.08 5.74 4.13
C ASP A 66 -9.75 4.50 3.53
N ARG A 67 -10.08 4.53 2.23
CA ARG A 67 -10.58 3.35 1.51
C ARG A 67 -9.56 2.21 1.49
N ILE A 68 -8.30 2.53 1.19
CA ILE A 68 -7.20 1.56 1.23
C ILE A 68 -7.08 0.93 2.63
N LEU A 69 -7.13 1.75 3.69
CA LEU A 69 -7.06 1.25 5.05
C LEU A 69 -8.26 0.38 5.43
N ALA A 70 -9.47 0.79 5.05
CA ALA A 70 -10.68 0.00 5.29
C ALA A 70 -10.59 -1.38 4.65
N TYR A 71 -10.12 -1.44 3.41
CA TYR A 71 -9.90 -2.70 2.70
C TYR A 71 -8.78 -3.56 3.33
N LEU A 72 -7.67 -2.96 3.77
CA LEU A 72 -6.64 -3.70 4.50
C LEU A 72 -7.18 -4.27 5.82
N LYS A 73 -7.99 -3.51 6.55
CA LYS A 73 -8.62 -3.96 7.81
C LYS A 73 -9.62 -5.09 7.62
N SER A 74 -10.30 -5.17 6.47
CA SER A 74 -11.17 -6.30 6.16
C SER A 74 -10.40 -7.54 5.70
N ASN A 75 -9.10 -7.42 5.45
CA ASN A 75 -8.21 -8.47 4.93
C ASN A 75 -6.94 -8.61 5.81
N VAL A 76 -7.08 -8.48 7.13
CA VAL A 76 -5.96 -8.66 8.06
C VAL A 76 -5.41 -10.08 7.95
N GLY A 77 -4.09 -10.21 7.84
CA GLY A 77 -3.40 -11.49 7.65
C GLY A 77 -3.41 -12.04 6.22
N GLU A 78 -4.15 -11.40 5.30
CA GLU A 78 -4.26 -11.83 3.90
C GLU A 78 -3.35 -10.99 2.99
N LYS A 79 -2.87 -11.61 1.91
CA LYS A 79 -2.05 -10.92 0.89
C LYS A 79 -2.97 -10.13 -0.04
N VAL A 80 -2.72 -8.84 -0.16
CA VAL A 80 -3.41 -7.97 -1.12
C VAL A 80 -2.41 -7.41 -2.13
N SER A 81 -2.82 -7.36 -3.39
CA SER A 81 -1.97 -6.83 -4.47
C SER A 81 -2.04 -5.31 -4.57
N GLY A 82 -0.98 -4.70 -5.07
CA GLY A 82 -0.95 -3.27 -5.40
C GLY A 82 -2.03 -2.87 -6.41
N ARG A 83 -2.44 -3.78 -7.30
CA ARG A 83 -3.54 -3.55 -8.24
C ARG A 83 -4.88 -3.42 -7.52
N GLU A 84 -5.15 -4.28 -6.53
CA GLU A 84 -6.36 -4.15 -5.71
C GLU A 84 -6.36 -2.83 -4.94
N LEU A 85 -5.24 -2.46 -4.33
CA LEU A 85 -5.09 -1.19 -3.62
C LEU A 85 -5.28 0.02 -4.54
N SER A 86 -4.82 -0.07 -5.79
CA SER A 86 -5.06 0.96 -6.81
C SER A 86 -6.55 1.08 -7.17
N GLN A 87 -7.26 -0.05 -7.33
CA GLN A 87 -8.70 -0.05 -7.62
C GLN A 87 -9.51 0.52 -6.45
N VAL A 88 -9.22 0.07 -5.22
CA VAL A 88 -9.89 0.55 -4.00
C VAL A 88 -9.57 2.02 -3.71
N GLY A 89 -8.32 2.42 -3.90
CA GLY A 89 -7.90 3.80 -3.75
C GLY A 89 -8.44 4.71 -4.86
N GLY A 90 -8.73 4.17 -6.04
CA GLY A 90 -9.06 4.94 -7.23
C GLY A 90 -7.90 5.81 -7.74
N ILE A 91 -6.66 5.41 -7.45
CA ILE A 91 -5.42 6.17 -7.74
C ILE A 91 -4.29 5.24 -8.18
N SER A 92 -3.36 5.75 -9.00
CA SER A 92 -2.09 5.06 -9.30
C SER A 92 -1.10 5.10 -8.13
N GLU A 93 -1.11 6.19 -7.36
CA GLU A 93 -0.16 6.46 -6.26
C GLU A 93 -0.50 5.73 -4.95
N TYR A 94 -1.06 4.53 -5.03
CA TYR A 94 -1.43 3.74 -3.84
C TYR A 94 -0.22 3.45 -2.95
N ALA A 95 0.97 3.24 -3.54
CA ALA A 95 2.20 2.97 -2.80
C ALA A 95 2.57 4.12 -1.86
N ARG A 96 2.29 5.38 -2.25
CA ARG A 96 2.46 6.53 -1.35
C ARG A 96 1.47 6.49 -0.18
N ARG A 97 0.22 6.10 -0.41
CA ARG A 97 -0.77 5.95 0.67
C ARG A 97 -0.42 4.83 1.63
N ILE A 98 0.17 3.73 1.14
CA ILE A 98 0.71 2.67 2.00
C ILE A 98 1.83 3.21 2.90
N ARG A 99 2.78 3.98 2.35
CA ARG A 99 3.84 4.60 3.18
C ARG A 99 3.27 5.52 4.27
N GLU A 100 2.27 6.32 3.92
CA GLU A 100 1.56 7.18 4.88
C GLU A 100 0.86 6.39 5.99
N LEU A 101 0.22 5.27 5.64
CA LEU A 101 -0.43 4.38 6.61
C LEU A 101 0.59 3.67 7.51
N ARG A 102 1.76 3.29 6.99
CA ARG A 102 2.84 2.67 7.77
C ARG A 102 3.49 3.66 8.74
N HIS A 103 3.77 4.87 8.28
CA HIS A 103 4.67 5.80 8.97
C HIS A 103 3.97 7.13 9.35
N GLU A 104 3.71 7.99 8.36
CA GLU A 104 3.36 9.41 8.56
C GLU A 104 2.09 9.62 9.40
N HIS A 105 1.08 8.75 9.25
CA HIS A 105 -0.25 8.97 9.84
C HIS A 105 -0.84 7.78 10.59
N GLY A 106 -0.42 6.55 10.30
CA GLY A 106 -1.14 5.36 10.77
C GLY A 106 -0.39 4.48 11.75
N GLY A 107 0.94 4.33 11.64
CA GLY A 107 1.66 3.32 12.42
C GLY A 107 1.19 1.88 12.11
N TRP A 108 0.47 1.65 11.01
CA TRP A 108 -0.07 0.34 10.69
C TRP A 108 1.05 -0.63 10.29
N GLN A 109 0.99 -1.83 10.84
CA GLN A 109 1.98 -2.89 10.60
C GLN A 109 1.72 -3.55 9.24
N ILE A 110 2.00 -2.80 8.16
CA ILE A 110 1.83 -3.28 6.79
C ILE A 110 3.16 -3.82 6.29
N SER A 111 3.21 -5.12 6.06
CA SER A 111 4.30 -5.82 5.39
C SER A 111 4.19 -5.69 3.87
N THR A 112 5.33 -5.83 3.20
CA THR A 112 5.55 -5.64 1.77
C THR A 112 6.51 -6.71 1.27
N GLY A 113 6.60 -6.90 -0.05
CA GLY A 113 7.61 -7.76 -0.66
C GLY A 113 9.08 -7.43 -0.33
N MET A 114 9.36 -6.25 0.22
CA MET A 114 10.72 -5.88 0.68
C MET A 114 11.07 -6.48 2.03
N ASN A 115 10.15 -6.40 3.01
CA ASN A 115 10.40 -6.80 4.39
C ASN A 115 9.83 -8.18 4.75
N ARG A 116 9.10 -8.85 3.84
CA ARG A 116 8.56 -10.19 4.07
C ARG A 116 8.86 -11.10 2.89
N SER A 117 9.53 -12.22 3.17
CA SER A 117 10.09 -13.08 2.13
C SER A 117 9.03 -13.83 1.32
N ASP A 118 7.88 -14.13 1.92
CA ASP A 118 6.71 -14.78 1.33
C ASP A 118 5.79 -13.83 0.55
N LEU A 119 6.09 -12.52 0.53
CA LEU A 119 5.40 -11.52 -0.28
C LEU A 119 6.17 -11.22 -1.56
N ARG A 120 5.43 -11.06 -2.67
CA ARG A 120 5.95 -10.51 -3.93
C ARG A 120 6.17 -9.00 -3.83
N PRO A 121 7.00 -8.39 -4.69
CA PRO A 121 7.27 -6.95 -4.67
C PRO A 121 6.02 -6.06 -4.72
N ASP A 122 4.95 -6.53 -5.38
CA ASP A 122 3.66 -5.83 -5.52
C ASP A 122 2.59 -6.32 -4.53
N GLU A 123 2.95 -7.10 -3.52
CA GLU A 123 2.05 -7.59 -2.47
C GLU A 123 2.27 -6.88 -1.13
N TYR A 124 1.17 -6.73 -0.41
CA TYR A 124 1.07 -6.07 0.88
C TYR A 124 0.25 -6.94 1.82
N LEU A 125 0.50 -6.82 3.12
CA LEU A 125 -0.25 -7.57 4.13
C LEU A 125 -0.34 -6.72 5.40
N LEU A 126 -1.54 -6.51 5.93
CA LEU A 126 -1.72 -5.89 7.24
C LEU A 126 -1.61 -6.98 8.32
N GLU A 127 -0.55 -6.93 9.13
CA GLU A 127 -0.21 -7.99 10.09
C GLU A 127 -1.23 -8.06 11.22
N SER A 128 -1.70 -6.90 11.70
CA SER A 128 -2.70 -6.83 12.76
C SER A 128 -3.43 -5.49 12.75
N LEU A 129 -4.53 -5.42 13.51
CA LEU A 129 -5.24 -4.17 13.77
C LEU A 129 -4.52 -3.26 14.79
N ASN A 130 -3.38 -3.69 15.32
CA ASN A 130 -2.59 -2.90 16.25
C ASN A 130 -1.67 -1.95 15.49
N GLN A 131 -1.83 -0.65 15.76
CA GLN A 131 -0.88 0.36 15.31
C GLN A 131 0.35 0.35 16.22
N ARG A 132 1.51 0.65 15.64
CA ARG A 132 2.70 1.02 16.41
C ARG A 132 2.38 2.24 17.28
N PRO A 133 2.66 2.18 18.60
CA PRO A 133 2.56 3.32 19.49
C PRO A 133 3.30 4.53 18.93
N VAL A 134 2.83 5.74 19.23
CA VAL A 134 3.41 6.99 18.70
C VAL A 134 4.89 7.12 19.03
N TYR A 135 5.31 6.69 20.23
CA TYR A 135 6.72 6.74 20.65
C TYR A 135 7.64 5.79 19.87
N GLU A 136 7.09 4.78 19.18
CA GLU A 136 7.87 3.90 18.28
C GLU A 136 7.92 4.45 16.85
N ARG A 137 7.16 5.51 16.56
CA ARG A 137 7.14 6.16 15.25
C ARG A 137 8.30 7.12 15.17
N MET A 138 9.29 6.75 14.38
CA MET A 138 10.46 7.60 14.14
C MET A 138 10.13 8.63 13.07
N ASN A 139 10.47 9.89 13.32
CA ASN A 139 10.42 10.91 12.28
C ASN A 139 11.57 10.73 11.28
N ALA A 140 11.42 11.25 10.07
CA ALA A 140 12.40 11.07 9.00
C ALA A 140 13.77 11.70 9.30
N GLN A 141 13.81 12.77 10.10
CA GLN A 141 15.04 13.46 10.46
C GLN A 141 15.90 12.59 11.38
N VAL A 142 15.34 12.10 12.49
CA VAL A 142 16.02 11.18 13.41
C VAL A 142 16.49 9.92 12.68
N TRP A 143 15.68 9.42 11.75
CA TRP A 143 16.05 8.26 10.92
C TRP A 143 17.30 8.56 10.07
N ALA A 144 17.36 9.72 9.43
CA ALA A 144 18.50 10.15 8.63
C ALA A 144 19.75 10.36 9.48
N GLU A 145 19.63 11.03 10.64
CA GLU A 145 20.74 11.27 11.56
C GLU A 145 21.37 9.96 12.06
N VAL A 146 20.56 8.94 12.34
CA VAL A 146 21.06 7.62 12.76
C VAL A 146 21.76 6.89 11.61
N LEU A 147 21.20 6.93 10.40
CA LEU A 147 21.86 6.34 9.23
C LEU A 147 23.20 7.00 8.92
N GLU A 148 23.28 8.33 9.01
CA GLU A 148 24.51 9.09 8.81
C GLU A 148 25.54 8.76 9.88
N ARG A 149 25.15 8.77 11.16
CA ARG A 149 26.01 8.35 12.29
C ARG A 149 26.60 6.97 12.05
N ASP A 150 25.78 6.03 11.58
CA ASP A 150 26.16 4.64 11.33
C ASP A 150 26.81 4.43 9.95
N SER A 151 27.15 5.52 9.24
CA SER A 151 27.81 5.51 7.93
C SER A 151 27.08 4.63 6.90
N PHE A 152 25.75 4.64 6.93
CA PHE A 152 24.87 3.84 6.07
C PHE A 152 25.28 2.35 6.04
N THR A 153 25.63 1.83 7.21
CA THR A 153 26.14 0.46 7.38
C THR A 153 25.41 -0.24 8.52
N CYS A 154 25.02 -1.51 8.30
CA CYS A 154 24.44 -2.35 9.34
C CYS A 154 25.43 -2.54 10.48
N GLN A 155 25.06 -2.11 11.68
CA GLN A 155 25.92 -2.15 12.86
C GLN A 155 26.07 -3.55 13.48
N ASN A 156 25.37 -4.57 12.95
CA ASN A 156 25.52 -5.96 13.37
C ASN A 156 26.39 -6.80 12.42
N CYS A 157 26.14 -6.73 11.10
CA CYS A 157 26.84 -7.57 10.11
C CYS A 157 27.75 -6.79 9.14
N GLY A 158 27.84 -5.47 9.26
CA GLY A 158 28.70 -4.64 8.40
C GLY A 158 28.18 -4.42 6.97
N TRP A 159 27.00 -4.91 6.62
CA TRP A 159 26.44 -4.76 5.28
C TRP A 159 26.05 -3.31 4.96
N LYS A 160 26.36 -2.85 3.76
CA LYS A 160 25.94 -1.55 3.20
C LYS A 160 25.42 -1.68 1.76
N LYS A 161 24.71 -0.65 1.29
CA LYS A 161 24.21 -0.60 -0.08
C LYS A 161 25.36 -0.67 -1.09
N GLY A 162 25.32 -1.65 -1.99
CA GLY A 162 26.37 -1.91 -2.98
C GLY A 162 27.22 -3.15 -2.68
N ASP A 163 27.16 -3.68 -1.46
CA ASP A 163 27.81 -4.96 -1.15
C ASP A 163 27.14 -6.14 -1.90
N PRO A 164 27.89 -7.20 -2.25
CA PRO A 164 27.34 -8.39 -2.88
C PRO A 164 26.20 -8.99 -2.05
N GLN A 165 25.08 -9.31 -2.73
CA GLN A 165 23.89 -9.84 -2.07
C GLN A 165 23.69 -11.31 -2.45
N THR A 166 23.41 -12.14 -1.46
CA THR A 166 22.87 -13.50 -1.66
C THR A 166 21.37 -13.48 -1.96
N ASN A 167 20.68 -12.38 -1.62
CA ASN A 167 19.26 -12.15 -1.83
C ASN A 167 19.03 -10.65 -2.12
N ASN A 168 18.41 -10.33 -3.27
CA ASN A 168 18.21 -8.97 -3.81
C ASN A 168 17.31 -8.03 -3.00
N ARG A 169 17.00 -8.36 -1.73
CA ARG A 169 16.03 -7.65 -0.90
C ARG A 169 16.62 -7.09 0.39
N LYS A 170 17.95 -6.96 0.48
CA LYS A 170 18.56 -6.39 1.67
C LYS A 170 18.49 -4.86 1.65
N PHE A 171 18.03 -4.26 2.73
CA PHE A 171 17.96 -2.80 2.91
C PHE A 171 18.19 -2.43 4.38
N LEU A 172 18.53 -1.16 4.65
CA LEU A 172 18.75 -0.67 6.01
C LEU A 172 17.45 -0.17 6.64
N GLU A 173 17.30 -0.44 7.93
CA GLU A 173 16.26 0.05 8.81
C GLU A 173 16.88 0.56 10.11
N VAL A 174 16.18 1.46 10.81
CA VAL A 174 16.58 1.92 12.14
C VAL A 174 15.72 1.23 13.20
N HIS A 175 16.38 0.59 14.16
CA HIS A 175 15.80 -0.17 15.26
C HIS A 175 16.06 0.51 16.61
N HIS A 176 15.20 0.27 17.59
CA HIS A 176 15.43 0.69 18.98
C HIS A 176 16.29 -0.36 19.70
N ARG A 177 17.49 0.00 20.18
CA ARG A 177 18.39 -0.90 20.91
C ARG A 177 17.72 -1.51 22.15
N ASN A 178 17.04 -0.67 22.92
CA ASN A 178 16.22 -1.09 24.04
C ASN A 178 14.75 -0.80 23.73
N PRO A 179 13.83 -1.76 23.99
CA PRO A 179 12.40 -1.52 23.87
C PRO A 179 12.01 -0.30 24.72
N VAL A 180 11.40 0.70 24.09
CA VAL A 180 10.97 1.92 24.79
C VAL A 180 9.81 1.53 25.71
N LYS A 181 10.09 1.30 26.99
CA LYS A 181 9.02 1.25 28.00
C LYS A 181 8.54 2.67 28.27
N ALA A 182 7.40 3.02 27.70
CA ALA A 182 6.46 4.05 28.14
C ALA A 182 6.89 5.52 28.37
N GLN A 183 8.16 5.94 28.30
CA GLN A 183 8.52 7.34 28.68
C GLN A 183 9.70 7.97 27.92
N GLY A 184 9.57 8.23 26.61
CA GLY A 184 10.47 9.18 25.94
C GLY A 184 10.45 9.14 24.41
N GLU A 185 10.77 10.28 23.80
CA GLU A 185 11.11 10.41 22.37
C GLU A 185 12.30 9.48 22.02
N PRO A 186 12.34 8.92 20.81
CA PRO A 186 13.46 8.10 20.38
C PRO A 186 14.74 8.94 20.33
N THR A 187 15.66 8.70 21.26
CA THR A 187 16.97 9.34 21.25
C THR A 187 17.89 8.65 20.25
N ILE A 188 18.73 9.43 19.57
CA ILE A 188 19.70 8.90 18.59
C ILE A 188 20.53 7.77 19.22
N GLU A 189 20.92 7.91 20.49
CA GLU A 189 21.71 6.94 21.26
C GLU A 189 21.00 5.58 21.42
N ASN A 190 19.67 5.58 21.59
CA ASN A 190 18.89 4.35 21.70
C ASN A 190 18.52 3.75 20.33
N LEU A 191 18.97 4.35 19.24
CA LEU A 191 18.71 3.87 17.89
C LEU A 191 19.95 3.21 17.27
N ILE A 192 19.73 2.27 16.36
CA ILE A 192 20.77 1.55 15.64
C ILE A 192 20.35 1.22 14.21
N THR A 193 21.26 1.41 13.26
CA THR A 193 21.08 0.99 11.86
C THR A 193 21.33 -0.50 11.72
N LEU A 194 20.34 -1.25 11.25
CA LEU A 194 20.43 -2.68 10.95
C LEU A 194 19.96 -2.93 9.52
N CYS A 195 20.45 -3.98 8.87
CA CYS A 195 19.76 -4.49 7.68
C CYS A 195 18.50 -5.25 8.09
N ASN A 196 17.48 -5.29 7.22
CA ASN A 196 16.24 -6.04 7.46
C ASN A 196 16.49 -7.49 7.96
N VAL A 197 17.49 -8.20 7.42
CA VAL A 197 17.83 -9.57 7.89
C VAL A 197 18.28 -9.62 9.36
N CYS A 198 19.09 -8.65 9.80
CA CYS A 198 19.52 -8.58 11.20
C CYS A 198 18.47 -7.98 12.11
N HIS A 199 17.63 -7.09 11.57
CA HIS A 199 16.48 -6.52 12.26
C HIS A 199 15.48 -7.62 12.62
N ASP A 200 15.08 -8.44 11.65
CA ASP A 200 14.11 -9.53 11.86
C ASP A 200 14.62 -10.60 12.85
N ALA A 201 15.94 -10.75 13.01
CA ALA A 201 16.53 -11.70 13.95
C ALA A 201 16.41 -11.26 15.42
N ILE A 202 16.10 -9.98 15.68
CA ILE A 202 16.02 -9.39 17.03
C ILE A 202 14.68 -8.70 17.32
N ALA A 203 13.81 -8.59 16.32
CA ALA A 203 12.54 -7.86 16.38
C ALA A 203 11.38 -8.70 16.94
#